data_AF-A0A1J8P1J7-F1
#
_entry.id   AF-A0A1J8P1J7-F1
#
_cell.length_a   1.000
_cell.length_b   1.000
_cell.length_c   1.000
_cell.angle_alpha   90.00
_cell.angle_beta   90.00
_cell.angle_gamma   90.00
#
_symmetry.space_group_name_H-M   'P 1'
#
loop_
_entity.id
_entity.type
_entity.pdbx_description
1 polymer ?
#
loop_
_entity_poly.entity_id
_entity_poly.type
_entity_poly.pdbx_seq_one_letter_code
_entity_poly.pdbx_strand_id
1 'polypeptide(L)'
;MLTRALSQVQPLQTLLSEQGYQPVLFPTLEIELLNNKPLKTHYNVLIFISANAVEHGLETLKILDYQSTKIFAVGAATAKKLEE
;
A
#
# COMPACT_ATOMS: atom_id res chain seq x y z
N MET A 1 -11.62 7.22 -18.09
CA MET A 1 -10.16 7.43 -18.03
C MET A 1 -9.68 7.00 -16.66
N LEU A 2 -8.61 6.20 -16.57
CA LEU A 2 -8.04 5.71 -15.31
C LEU A 2 -6.67 6.36 -15.06
N THR A 3 -6.54 7.10 -13.95
CA THR A 3 -5.35 7.93 -13.66
C THR A 3 -4.42 7.37 -12.59
N ARG A 4 -4.78 6.22 -12.01
CA ARG A 4 -3.96 5.50 -11.02
C ARG A 4 -2.61 5.09 -11.59
N ALA A 5 -1.64 4.86 -10.71
CA ALA A 5 -0.36 4.29 -11.08
C ALA A 5 -0.55 2.99 -11.88
N LEU A 6 0.29 2.81 -12.91
CA LEU A 6 0.13 1.72 -13.87
C LEU A 6 0.19 0.34 -13.20
N SER A 7 1.07 0.17 -12.20
CA SER A 7 1.20 -1.06 -11.42
C SER A 7 -0.05 -1.44 -10.60
N GLN A 8 -1.00 -0.51 -10.41
CA GLN A 8 -2.14 -0.67 -9.52
C GLN A 8 -3.50 -0.53 -10.21
N VAL A 9 -3.52 -0.25 -11.51
CA VAL A 9 -4.76 0.03 -12.24
C VAL A 9 -5.54 -1.23 -12.59
N GLN A 10 -4.87 -2.39 -12.63
CA GLN A 10 -5.43 -3.59 -13.25
C GLN A 10 -6.72 -4.10 -12.61
N PRO A 11 -6.87 -4.22 -11.28
CA PRO A 11 -8.12 -4.70 -10.70
C PRO A 11 -9.34 -3.83 -11.09
N LEU A 12 -9.15 -2.52 -11.15
CA LEU A 12 -10.21 -1.59 -11.56
C LEU A 12 -10.49 -1.67 -13.06
N GLN A 13 -9.44 -1.80 -13.87
CA GLN A 13 -9.58 -2.00 -15.30
C GLN A 13 -10.38 -3.27 -15.62
N THR A 14 -10.03 -4.41 -15.00
CA THR A 14 -10.77 -5.68 -15.15
C THR A 14 -12.23 -5.52 -14.77
N LEU A 15 -12.51 -4.95 -13.59
CA LEU A 15 -13.88 -4.75 -13.11
C LEU A 15 -14.72 -3.94 -14.10
N LEU A 16 -14.16 -2.87 -14.67
CA LEU A 16 -14.87 -2.02 -15.63
C LEU A 16 -15.08 -2.74 -16.97
N SER A 17 -14.08 -3.48 -17.45
CA SER A 17 -14.18 -4.27 -18.68
C SER A 17 -15.24 -5.36 -18.57
N GLU A 18 -15.35 -6.04 -17.43
CA GLU A 18 -16.37 -7.06 -17.15
C GLU A 18 -17.80 -6.49 -17.16
N GLN A 19 -17.95 -5.20 -16.87
CA GLN A 19 -19.23 -4.49 -16.95
C GLN A 19 -19.51 -3.90 -18.35
N GLY A 20 -18.67 -4.21 -19.34
CA GLY A 20 -18.82 -3.76 -20.73
C GLY A 20 -18.24 -2.37 -21.03
N TYR A 21 -17.54 -1.74 -20.07
CA TYR A 21 -16.87 -0.47 -20.32
C TYR A 21 -15.51 -0.67 -21.02
N GLN A 22 -15.03 0.38 -21.71
CA GLN A 22 -13.72 0.40 -22.36
C GLN A 22 -12.84 1.48 -21.70
N PRO A 23 -12.24 1.20 -20.53
CA PRO A 23 -11.43 2.17 -19.81
C PRO A 23 -10.14 2.51 -20.56
N VAL A 24 -9.90 3.80 -20.79
CA VAL A 24 -8.62 4.32 -21.29
C VAL A 24 -7.67 4.57 -20.13
N LEU A 25 -6.47 3.99 -20.19
CA LEU A 25 -5.39 4.21 -19.23
C LEU A 25 -4.68 5.53 -19.49
N PHE A 26 -4.51 6.33 -18.44
CA PHE A 26 -3.77 7.58 -18.46
C PHE A 26 -3.05 7.76 -17.11
N PRO A 27 -2.04 6.93 -16.79
CA PRO A 27 -1.37 6.97 -15.49
C PRO A 27 -0.72 8.34 -15.27
N THR A 28 -1.08 9.00 -14.17
CA THR A 28 -0.56 10.33 -13.80
C THR A 28 0.34 10.30 -12.56
N LEU A 29 0.49 9.12 -11.97
CA LEU A 29 1.21 8.90 -10.72
C LEU A 29 2.16 7.71 -10.90
N GLU A 30 3.32 7.83 -10.25
CA GLU A 30 4.29 6.75 -10.09
C GLU A 30 4.52 6.51 -8.60
N ILE A 31 4.87 5.28 -8.25
CA ILE A 31 5.16 4.89 -6.86
C ILE A 31 6.64 4.53 -6.83
N GLU A 32 7.42 5.38 -6.17
CA GLU A 32 8.84 5.16 -5.95
C GLU A 32 9.11 4.85 -4.48
N LEU A 33 9.92 3.82 -4.25
CA LEU A 33 10.36 3.47 -2.90
C LEU A 33 11.43 4.47 -2.45
N LEU A 34 11.26 5.01 -1.26
CA LEU A 34 12.29 5.81 -0.61
C LEU A 34 13.19 4.92 0.25
N ASN A 35 14.50 5.11 0.13
CA ASN A 35 15.47 4.42 0.98
C ASN A 35 15.67 5.21 2.28
N ASN A 36 14.78 4.99 3.25
CA ASN A 36 14.85 5.60 4.56
C ASN A 36 15.02 4.54 5.66
N LYS A 37 15.62 4.96 6.78
CA LYS A 37 15.77 4.12 7.97
C LYS A 37 14.98 4.71 9.12
N PRO A 38 14.33 3.87 9.95
CA PRO A 38 13.64 4.37 11.11
C PRO A 38 14.63 5.00 12.09
N LEU A 39 14.22 6.09 12.75
CA LEU A 39 15.06 6.83 13.70
C LEU A 39 15.25 6.08 15.04
N LYS A 40 14.35 5.14 15.34
CA LYS A 40 14.33 4.32 16.55
C LYS A 40 14.10 2.87 16.17
N THR A 41 14.52 1.97 17.05
CA THR A 41 14.30 0.53 16.92
C THR A 41 12.95 0.09 17.48
N HIS A 42 12.30 0.90 18.33
CA HIS A 42 11.01 0.57 18.94
C HIS A 42 10.03 1.75 18.90
N TYR A 43 8.76 1.43 18.66
CA TYR A 43 7.63 2.33 18.71
C TYR A 43 6.44 1.64 19.39
N ASN A 44 5.68 2.38 20.21
CA ASN A 44 4.49 1.78 20.85
C ASN A 44 3.33 1.59 19.85
N VAL A 45 3.31 2.38 18.78
CA VAL A 45 2.25 2.39 17.76
C VAL A 45 2.85 2.54 16.37
N LEU A 46 2.34 1.75 15.42
CA LEU A 46 2.60 1.88 13.99
C LEU A 46 1.27 2.00 13.25
N ILE A 47 1.20 2.94 12.29
CA ILE A 47 -0.01 3.22 11.52
C ILE A 47 0.32 3.12 10.04
N PHE A 48 -0.25 2.13 9.36
CA PHE A 48 -0.20 2.01 7.92
C PHE A 48 -1.35 2.81 7.30
N ILE A 49 -1.00 3.86 6.56
CA ILE A 49 -1.98 4.78 5.96
C ILE A 49 -2.36 4.44 4.52
N SER A 50 -1.69 3.45 3.91
CA SER A 50 -1.95 2.99 2.56
C SER A 50 -1.45 1.56 2.35
N ALA A 51 -1.99 0.85 1.35
CA ALA A 51 -1.50 -0.48 0.96
C ALA A 51 -0.02 -0.45 0.53
N ASN A 52 0.44 0.63 -0.11
CA ASN A 52 1.85 0.79 -0.50
C ASN A 52 2.75 0.87 0.74
N ALA A 53 2.29 1.56 1.80
CA ALA A 53 3.04 1.64 3.04
C ALA A 53 3.17 0.26 3.70
N VAL A 54 2.18 -0.61 3.57
CA VAL A 54 2.26 -2.00 4.03
C VAL A 54 3.30 -2.75 3.21
N GLU A 55 3.11 -2.80 1.89
CA GLU A 55 3.99 -3.54 0.96
C GLU A 55 5.47 -3.19 1.13
N HIS A 56 5.79 -1.91 1.29
CA HIS A 56 7.16 -1.45 1.45
C HIS A 56 7.65 -1.39 2.90
N GLY A 57 6.73 -1.24 3.86
CA GLY A 57 7.06 -1.11 5.28
C GLY A 57 7.34 -2.43 5.98
N LEU A 58 6.94 -3.58 5.40
CA LEU A 58 7.20 -4.90 5.98
C LEU A 58 8.70 -5.19 6.16
N GLU A 59 9.55 -4.79 5.22
CA GLU A 59 11.01 -4.93 5.38
C GLU A 59 11.53 -4.05 6.52
N THR A 60 10.94 -2.87 6.70
CA THR A 60 11.27 -1.99 7.83
C THR A 60 10.77 -2.56 9.16
N LEU A 61 9.66 -3.30 9.17
CA LEU A 61 9.18 -3.98 10.38
C LEU A 61 10.15 -5.06 10.85
N LYS A 62 10.78 -5.82 9.95
CA LYS A 62 11.75 -6.87 10.31
C LYS A 62 12.95 -6.35 11.09
N ILE A 63 13.31 -5.08 10.91
CA ILE A 63 14.42 -4.44 11.62
C ILE A 63 13.98 -3.72 12.91
N LEU A 64 12.67 -3.61 13.17
CA LEU A 64 12.12 -3.01 14.37
C LEU A 64 11.82 -4.09 15.43
N ASP A 65 11.94 -3.73 16.70
CA ASP A 65 11.38 -4.50 17.80
C ASP A 65 9.88 -4.21 17.91
N TYR A 66 9.10 -4.91 17.09
CA TYR A 66 7.66 -4.65 16.92
C TYR A 66 6.74 -5.61 17.70
N GLN A 67 7.28 -6.55 18.48
CA GLN A 67 6.49 -7.59 19.16
C GLN A 67 5.46 -7.01 20.15
N SER A 68 5.77 -5.87 20.76
CA SER A 68 4.88 -5.15 21.68
C SER A 68 4.20 -3.92 21.05
N THR A 69 4.38 -3.72 19.75
CA THR A 69 3.87 -2.56 19.01
C THR A 69 2.42 -2.78 18.60
N LYS A 70 1.56 -1.79 18.83
CA LYS A 70 0.18 -1.80 18.31
C LYS A 70 0.18 -1.36 16.84
N ILE A 71 -0.36 -2.20 15.96
CA ILE A 71 -0.43 -1.92 14.52
C ILE A 71 -1.85 -1.52 14.14
N PHE A 72 -1.98 -0.43 13.40
CA PHE A 72 -3.24 0.08 12.86
C PHE A 72 -3.15 0.22 11.34
N ALA A 73 -4.30 0.09 10.67
CA ALA A 73 -4.44 0.27 9.23
C ALA A 73 -5.57 1.24 8.93
N VAL A 74 -5.34 2.15 7.99
CA VAL A 74 -6.37 3.09 7.52
C VAL A 74 -7.08 2.48 6.32
N GLY A 75 -8.32 2.06 6.54
CA GLY A 75 -9.22 1.53 5.51
C GLY A 75 -9.05 0.04 5.22
N ALA A 76 -10.11 -0.56 4.67
CA ALA A 76 -10.19 -2.01 4.44
C ALA A 76 -9.11 -2.53 3.48
N ALA A 77 -8.76 -1.78 2.44
CA ALA A 77 -7.72 -2.18 1.49
C ALA A 77 -6.34 -2.29 2.15
N THR A 78 -6.02 -1.37 3.06
CA THR A 78 -4.75 -1.40 3.82
C THR A 78 -4.76 -2.52 4.85
N ALA A 79 -5.89 -2.73 5.55
CA ALA A 79 -6.04 -3.82 6.53
C ALA A 79 -5.87 -5.19 5.87
N LYS A 80 -6.56 -5.42 4.73
CA LYS A 80 -6.43 -6.65 3.96
C LYS A 80 -4.97 -6.91 3.55
N LYS A 81 -4.23 -5.87 3.18
CA LYS A 81 -2.82 -5.99 2.77
C LYS A 81 -1.90 -6.45 3.91
N LEU A 82 -2.27 -6.23 5.18
CA LEU A 82 -1.52 -6.73 6.34
C LEU A 82 -1.81 -8.20 6.66
N GLU A 83 -2.89 -8.76 6.12
CA GLU A 83 -3.31 -10.15 6.30
C GLU A 83 -2.77 -11.08 5.19
N GLU A 84 -2.23 -10.51 4.12
CA GLU A 84 -1.56 -11.21 2.99
C GLU A 84 -0.12 -11.62 3.35
#